data_AF-A0A0U2ZC32-F1
#
_entry.id   AF-A0A0U2ZC32-F1
#
_cell.length_a   1.000
_cell.length_b   1.000
_cell.length_c   1.000
_cell.angle_alpha   90.00
_cell.angle_beta   90.00
_cell.angle_gamma   90.00
#
_symmetry.space_group_name_H-M   'P 1'
#
loop_
_entity.id
_entity.type
_entity.pdbx_description
1 polymer ?
#
loop_
_entity_poly.entity_id
_entity_poly.type
_entity_poly.pdbx_seq_one_letter_code
_entity_poly.pdbx_strand_id
1 'polypeptide(L)'
;MLQYARSMAISTGNDIAIDFVPGSNWCLGLSDSGPCDCNIADSCNVDNVEHLVNAYDYPGVYLSKLTFDDGLAVIDGRRGMAAGNAGTLELTDGEHALRLVMSNLGRVRICAKSGTPGGYPPC
;
A
#
# COMPACT_ATOMS: atom_id res chain seq x y z
N MET A 1 1.13 7.15 1.15
CA MET A 1 1.90 6.00 1.66
C MET A 1 2.70 5.29 0.58
N LEU A 2 2.11 4.59 -0.41
CA LEU A 2 2.93 3.81 -1.38
C LEU A 2 3.89 4.64 -2.24
N GLN A 3 3.53 5.87 -2.60
CA GLN A 3 4.48 6.78 -3.28
C GLN A 3 5.66 7.14 -2.37
N TYR A 4 5.40 7.31 -1.07
CA TYR A 4 6.43 7.56 -0.07
C TYR A 4 7.33 6.33 0.11
N ALA A 5 6.78 5.12 0.15
CA ALA A 5 7.56 3.87 0.19
C ALA A 5 8.59 3.80 -0.94
N ARG A 6 8.21 4.16 -2.17
CA ARG A 6 9.14 4.22 -3.30
C ARG A 6 10.21 5.28 -3.14
N SER A 7 9.83 6.48 -2.67
CA SER A 7 10.79 7.54 -2.39
C SER A 7 11.80 7.12 -1.33
N MET A 8 11.34 6.48 -0.26
CA MET A 8 12.17 5.97 0.82
C MET A 8 13.15 4.91 0.35
N ALA A 9 12.67 3.91 -0.41
CA ALA A 9 13.53 2.85 -0.96
C ALA A 9 14.71 3.44 -1.73
N ILE A 10 14.43 4.42 -2.61
CA ILE A 10 15.46 5.08 -3.42
C ILE A 10 16.40 5.94 -2.55
N SER A 11 15.87 6.66 -1.55
CA SER A 11 16.69 7.56 -0.73
C SER A 11 17.60 6.83 0.25
N THR A 12 17.14 5.73 0.83
CA THR A 12 17.93 4.92 1.78
C THR A 12 18.80 3.88 1.08
N GLY A 13 18.45 3.51 -0.16
CA GLY A 13 19.10 2.41 -0.89
C GLY A 13 18.72 1.03 -0.35
N ASN A 14 17.75 0.97 0.57
CA ASN A 14 17.24 -0.26 1.17
C ASN A 14 15.91 -0.66 0.53
N ASP A 15 15.64 -1.97 0.49
CA ASP A 15 14.35 -2.47 0.04
C ASP A 15 13.27 -2.10 1.06
N ILE A 16 12.11 -1.66 0.56
CA ILE A 16 10.94 -1.38 1.40
C ILE A 16 9.88 -2.44 1.13
N ALA A 17 9.55 -3.20 2.17
CA ALA A 17 8.44 -4.13 2.19
C ALA A 17 7.13 -3.38 2.54
N ILE A 18 6.04 -3.80 1.93
CA ILE A 18 4.70 -3.29 2.14
C ILE A 18 3.80 -4.46 2.48
N ASP A 19 3.25 -4.46 3.69
CA ASP A 19 2.28 -5.45 4.16
C ASP A 19 0.85 -4.95 3.91
N PHE A 20 -0.02 -5.85 3.47
CA PHE A 20 -1.41 -5.57 3.10
C PHE A 20 -2.36 -6.60 3.72
N VAL A 21 -3.18 -6.16 4.66
CA VAL A 21 -4.28 -6.98 5.21
C VAL A 21 -5.60 -6.52 4.60
N PRO A 22 -6.36 -7.39 3.90
CA PRO A 22 -7.62 -7.04 3.27
C PRO A 22 -8.83 -7.10 4.24
N GLY A 23 -10.01 -6.67 3.76
CA GLY A 23 -11.27 -6.78 4.48
C GLY A 23 -11.67 -5.51 5.24
N SER A 24 -12.52 -5.67 6.26
CA SER A 24 -13.04 -4.54 7.05
C SER A 24 -12.06 -4.01 8.10
N ASN A 25 -11.17 -4.88 8.60
CA ASN A 25 -10.09 -4.50 9.51
C ASN A 25 -8.76 -4.40 8.76
N TRP A 26 -8.81 -3.76 7.59
CA TRP A 26 -7.64 -3.69 6.72
C TRP A 26 -6.53 -2.85 7.34
N CYS A 27 -5.29 -3.17 6.99
CA CYS A 27 -4.13 -2.36 7.30
C CYS A 27 -3.07 -2.42 6.19
N LEU A 28 -2.24 -1.38 6.18
CA LEU A 28 -1.13 -1.16 5.27
C LEU A 28 0.07 -0.78 6.12
N GLY A 29 1.16 -1.53 6.05
CA GLY A 29 2.40 -1.27 6.79
C GLY A 29 3.59 -1.10 5.87
N LEU A 30 4.55 -0.23 6.22
CA LEU A 30 5.86 -0.16 5.55
C LEU A 30 6.96 -0.65 6.48
N SER A 31 7.93 -1.37 5.92
CA SER A 31 9.11 -1.81 6.67
C SER A 31 10.38 -1.78 5.82
N ASP A 32 11.49 -1.32 6.39
CA ASP A 32 12.83 -1.35 5.78
C ASP A 32 13.69 -2.55 6.24
N SER A 33 13.12 -3.40 7.11
CA SER A 33 13.79 -4.57 7.70
C SER A 33 13.25 -5.91 7.19
N GLY A 34 12.35 -5.87 6.20
CA GLY A 34 11.67 -7.03 5.63
C GLY A 34 10.16 -7.03 5.89
N PRO A 35 9.44 -8.14 5.61
CA PRO A 35 8.01 -8.22 5.88
C PRO A 35 7.69 -7.94 7.36
N CYS A 36 6.62 -7.19 7.59
CA CYS A 36 6.10 -6.88 8.92
C CYS A 36 4.65 -7.38 9.03
N ASP A 37 4.07 -7.37 10.23
CA ASP A 37 2.64 -7.65 10.43
C ASP A 37 1.95 -6.36 10.89
N CYS A 38 1.11 -5.78 10.04
CA CYS A 38 0.43 -4.52 10.37
C CYS A 38 -0.62 -4.63 11.49
N ASN A 39 -0.91 -5.84 11.98
CA ASN A 39 -1.74 -6.04 13.19
C ASN A 39 -0.93 -6.01 14.49
N ILE A 40 0.39 -6.06 14.41
CA ILE A 40 1.28 -6.01 15.57
C ILE A 40 1.80 -4.57 15.70
N ALA A 41 1.54 -3.96 16.86
CA ALA A 41 2.03 -2.63 17.16
C ALA A 41 3.56 -2.57 17.05
N ASP A 42 4.07 -1.52 16.41
CA ASP A 42 5.50 -1.26 16.22
C ASP A 42 6.21 -2.37 15.42
N SER A 43 5.48 -3.11 14.57
CA SER A 43 6.09 -4.11 13.68
C SER A 43 6.52 -3.53 12.33
N CYS A 44 5.84 -2.50 11.83
CA CYS A 44 6.06 -1.93 10.51
C CYS A 44 6.78 -0.58 10.61
N ASN A 45 8.12 -0.63 10.59
CA ASN A 45 8.98 0.52 10.84
C ASN A 45 9.88 0.83 9.65
N VAL A 46 10.05 2.12 9.37
CA VAL A 46 11.12 2.63 8.50
C VAL A 46 11.93 3.63 9.31
N ASP A 47 13.25 3.45 9.37
CA ASP A 47 14.15 4.26 10.19
C ASP A 47 13.72 4.35 11.69
N ASN A 48 13.18 3.25 12.23
CA ASN A 48 12.61 3.15 13.60
C ASN A 48 11.37 4.05 13.84
N VAL A 49 10.67 4.45 12.78
CA VAL A 49 9.39 5.16 12.88
C VAL A 49 8.29 4.29 12.30
N GLU A 50 7.22 4.12 13.07
CA GLU A 50 6.07 3.30 12.66
C GLU A 50 5.35 3.96 11.49
N HIS A 51 5.18 3.19 10.43
CA HIS A 51 4.47 3.59 9.22
C HIS A 51 3.32 2.63 8.97
N LEU A 52 2.20 2.93 9.62
CA LEU A 52 0.96 2.15 9.57
C LEU A 52 -0.21 3.04 9.12
N VAL A 53 -1.08 2.50 8.27
CA VAL A 53 -2.40 3.06 7.98
C VAL A 53 -3.41 1.93 8.07
N ASN A 54 -4.50 2.12 8.82
CA ASN A 54 -5.46 1.06 9.07
C ASN A 54 -6.92 1.55 9.00
N ALA A 55 -7.84 0.61 9.10
CA ALA A 55 -9.28 0.86 9.02
C ALA A 55 -9.82 1.74 10.15
N TYR A 56 -9.15 1.84 11.31
CA TYR A 56 -9.64 2.65 12.43
C TYR A 56 -9.66 4.15 12.11
N ASP A 57 -8.73 4.61 11.28
CA ASP A 57 -8.67 6.01 10.82
C ASP A 57 -9.74 6.34 9.76
N TYR A 58 -10.34 5.31 9.14
CA TYR A 58 -11.30 5.45 8.04
C TYR A 58 -12.56 4.59 8.26
N PRO A 59 -13.44 4.98 9.21
CA PRO A 59 -14.66 4.24 9.48
C PRO A 59 -15.54 4.08 8.24
N GLY A 60 -16.05 2.87 8.01
CA GLY A 60 -16.91 2.56 6.86
C GLY A 60 -16.17 2.24 5.57
N VAL A 61 -14.85 2.46 5.50
CA VAL A 61 -14.02 2.06 4.36
C VAL A 61 -13.50 0.65 4.57
N TYR A 62 -13.59 -0.20 3.55
CA TYR A 62 -13.02 -1.54 3.56
C TYR A 62 -12.20 -1.82 2.30
N LEU A 63 -11.19 -2.68 2.45
CA LEU A 63 -10.34 -3.15 1.37
C LEU A 63 -11.01 -4.36 0.70
N SER A 64 -11.73 -4.08 -0.39
CA SER A 64 -12.60 -5.04 -1.09
C SER A 64 -11.88 -5.97 -2.06
N LYS A 65 -10.70 -5.57 -2.54
CA LYS A 65 -9.90 -6.37 -3.47
C LYS A 65 -8.42 -6.15 -3.23
N LEU A 66 -7.66 -7.23 -3.23
CA LEU A 66 -6.21 -7.25 -3.14
C LEU A 66 -5.66 -8.27 -4.16
N THR A 67 -4.63 -7.89 -4.91
CA THR A 67 -3.97 -8.81 -5.87
C THR A 67 -2.45 -8.89 -5.67
N PHE A 68 -1.94 -8.33 -4.58
CA PHE A 68 -0.54 -8.50 -4.19
C PHE A 68 -0.35 -9.93 -3.68
N ASP A 69 0.75 -10.56 -4.08
CA ASP A 69 1.02 -11.95 -3.74
C ASP A 69 1.22 -12.08 -2.23
N ASP A 70 0.47 -12.99 -1.60
CA ASP A 70 0.42 -13.17 -0.14
C ASP A 70 0.20 -11.88 0.68
N GLY A 71 -0.43 -10.86 0.08
CA GLY A 71 -0.60 -9.56 0.74
C GLY A 71 0.72 -8.82 0.98
N LEU A 72 1.75 -9.10 0.18
CA LEU A 72 3.07 -8.48 0.30
C LEU A 72 3.47 -7.82 -1.02
N ALA A 73 4.19 -6.71 -0.93
CA ALA A 73 4.96 -6.18 -2.05
C ALA A 73 6.29 -5.61 -1.58
N VAL A 74 7.34 -5.79 -2.38
CA VAL A 74 8.66 -5.22 -2.12
C VAL A 74 9.05 -4.23 -3.21
N ILE A 75 9.55 -3.06 -2.81
CA ILE A 75 10.16 -2.07 -3.68
C ILE A 75 11.69 -2.09 -3.47
N ASP A 76 12.43 -2.40 -4.53
CA ASP A 76 13.90 -2.44 -4.53
C ASP A 76 14.51 -1.06 -4.27
N GLY A 77 15.47 -0.98 -3.35
CA GLY A 77 16.13 0.26 -2.95
C GLY A 77 17.05 0.85 -4.03
N ARG A 78 17.51 0.05 -4.99
CA ARG A 78 18.46 0.50 -6.01
C ARG A 78 17.80 1.31 -7.13
N ARG A 79 16.58 0.94 -7.51
CA ARG A 79 15.88 1.47 -8.69
C ARG A 79 14.42 1.86 -8.40
N GLY A 80 13.93 1.59 -7.19
CA GLY A 80 12.54 1.84 -6.82
C GLY A 80 11.57 1.02 -7.66
N MET A 81 11.94 -0.21 -8.01
CA MET A 81 11.14 -1.13 -8.82
C MET A 81 10.43 -2.15 -7.93
N ALA A 82 9.23 -2.56 -8.32
CA ALA A 82 8.46 -3.61 -7.65
C ALA A 82 8.39 -4.85 -8.54
N ALA A 83 9.53 -5.29 -9.09
CA ALA A 83 9.57 -6.37 -10.07
C ALA A 83 9.08 -7.68 -9.43
N GLY A 84 8.08 -8.32 -10.05
CA GLY A 84 7.43 -9.51 -9.49
C GLY A 84 6.46 -9.21 -8.33
N ASN A 85 6.34 -7.96 -7.92
CA ASN A 85 5.54 -7.48 -6.78
C ASN A 85 4.47 -6.47 -7.23
N ALA A 86 4.10 -6.50 -8.52
CA ALA A 86 3.03 -5.67 -9.05
C ALA A 86 1.66 -6.15 -8.54
N GLY A 87 0.75 -5.22 -8.32
CA GLY A 87 -0.56 -5.57 -7.79
C GLY A 87 -1.52 -4.39 -7.76
N THR A 88 -2.72 -4.69 -7.30
CA THR A 88 -3.83 -3.75 -7.20
C THR A 88 -4.52 -3.94 -5.87
N LEU A 89 -4.94 -2.83 -5.28
CA LEU A 89 -5.88 -2.82 -4.17
C LEU A 89 -7.08 -1.93 -4.50
N GLU A 90 -8.24 -2.26 -3.94
CA GLU A 90 -9.45 -1.46 -4.05
C GLU A 90 -10.04 -1.17 -2.68
N LEU A 91 -10.18 0.12 -2.36
CA LEU A 91 -10.84 0.63 -1.17
C LEU A 91 -12.21 1.15 -1.55
N THR A 92 -13.21 0.88 -0.73
CA THR A 92 -14.59 1.30 -0.98
C THR A 92 -15.32 1.59 0.32
N ASP A 93 -16.26 2.54 0.28
CA ASP A 93 -17.22 2.80 1.36
C ASP A 93 -18.62 2.22 1.05
N GLY A 94 -18.76 1.55 -0.10
CA GLY A 94 -20.03 1.01 -0.60
C GLY A 94 -20.64 1.82 -1.74
N GLU A 95 -20.40 3.13 -1.81
CA GLU A 95 -20.89 4.02 -2.87
C GLU A 95 -19.75 4.49 -3.80
N HIS A 96 -18.59 4.74 -3.22
CA HIS A 96 -17.38 5.21 -3.86
C HIS A 96 -16.29 4.16 -3.75
N ALA A 97 -15.59 3.92 -4.86
CA ALA A 97 -14.49 2.97 -4.90
C ALA A 97 -13.25 3.60 -5.53
N LEU A 98 -12.13 3.48 -4.84
CA LEU A 98 -10.80 3.84 -5.33
C LEU A 98 -10.03 2.58 -5.67
N ARG A 99 -9.33 2.62 -6.79
CA ARG A 99 -8.36 1.60 -7.18
C ARG A 99 -6.97 2.19 -7.16
N LEU A 100 -6.06 1.49 -6.48
CA LEU A 100 -4.64 1.78 -6.53
C LEU A 100 -3.94 0.64 -7.24
N VAL A 101 -3.10 0.98 -8.21
CA VAL A 101 -2.32 0.03 -9.02
C VAL A 101 -0.85 0.33 -8.85
N MET A 102 -0.07 -0.68 -8.47
CA MET A 102 1.40 -0.64 -8.50
C MET A 102 1.92 -1.53 -9.62
N SER A 103 2.69 -0.94 -10.53
CA SER A 103 3.36 -1.67 -11.62
C SER A 103 4.69 -2.26 -11.19
N ASN A 104 5.24 -3.18 -11.99
CA ASN A 104 6.59 -3.73 -11.78
C ASN A 104 7.71 -2.67 -11.77
N LEU A 105 7.45 -1.49 -12.34
CA LEU A 105 8.39 -0.35 -12.30
C LEU A 105 8.26 0.49 -11.02
N GLY A 106 7.50 0.03 -10.02
CA GLY A 106 7.20 0.76 -8.79
C GLY A 106 6.27 1.97 -8.99
N ARG A 107 5.81 2.24 -10.21
CA ARG A 107 4.85 3.33 -10.47
C ARG A 107 3.51 3.00 -9.80
N VAL A 108 3.09 3.87 -8.89
CA VAL A 108 1.77 3.85 -8.25
C VAL A 108 0.82 4.80 -8.98
N ARG A 109 -0.38 4.34 -9.29
CA ARG A 109 -1.47 5.15 -9.86
C ARG A 109 -2.73 4.95 -9.02
N ILE A 110 -3.48 6.02 -8.81
CA ILE A 110 -4.80 6.01 -8.17
C ILE A 110 -5.84 6.45 -9.20
N CYS A 111 -6.98 5.77 -9.24
CA CYS A 111 -8.13 6.14 -10.05
C CYS A 111 -9.44 5.80 -9.33
N ALA A 112 -10.52 6.49 -9.70
CA ALA A 112 -11.86 6.21 -9.21
C ALA A 112 -12.50 5.08 -10.03
N LYS A 113 -12.91 4.00 -9.37
CA LYS A 113 -13.64 2.88 -9.97
C LYS A 113 -15.15 3.15 -9.98
N SER A 114 -15.66 3.80 -8.94
CA SER A 114 -17.03 4.31 -8.88
C SER A 114 -17.08 5.60 -8.07
N GLY A 115 -18.02 6.49 -8.41
CA GLY A 115 -18.10 7.83 -7.83
C GLY A 115 -16.94 8.74 -8.26
N THR A 116 -16.81 9.87 -7.56
CA THR A 116 -15.70 10.82 -7.77
C THR A 116 -14.95 11.13 -6.45
N PRO A 117 -14.56 10.11 -5.67
CA PRO A 117 -13.91 10.32 -4.37
C PRO A 117 -12.60 11.11 -4.55
N GLY A 118 -12.43 12.19 -3.79
CA GLY A 118 -11.18 12.96 -3.73
C GLY A 118 -10.72 13.60 -5.05
N GLY A 119 -11.58 13.68 -6.07
CA GLY A 119 -11.25 14.26 -7.38
C GLY A 119 -10.33 13.39 -8.26
N TYR A 120 -10.15 12.10 -7.93
CA TYR A 120 -9.37 11.19 -8.76
C TYR A 120 -10.07 10.92 -10.11
N PRO A 121 -9.31 10.83 -11.22
CA PRO A 121 -9.88 10.51 -12.53
C PRO A 121 -10.41 9.08 -12.56
N PRO A 122 -11.38 8.77 -13.44
CA PRO A 122 -11.87 7.40 -13.59
C PRO A 122 -10.76 6.44 -14.02
N CYS A 123 -10.91 5.18 -13.61
CA CYS A 123 -10.20 4.04 -14.17
C CYS A 123 -10.81 3.68 -15.55
#